data_AF-K2DRV5-F1
#
_entry.id   AF-K2DRV5-F1
#
_cell.length_a   1.000
_cell.length_b   1.000
_cell.length_c   1.000
_cell.angle_alpha   90.00
_cell.angle_beta   90.00
_cell.angle_gamma   90.00
#
_symmetry.space_group_name_H-M   'P 1'
#
loop_
_entity.id
_entity.type
_entity.pdbx_description
1 polymer ?
#
loop_
_entity_poly.entity_id
_entity_poly.type
_entity_poly.pdbx_seq_one_letter_code
_entity_poly.pdbx_strand_id
1 'polypeptide(L)' 'MTKNEYLVYKELYKNPGDLVNKETVSCILSPESEGLGVSDMAMDQTIKRIRDKLESIKSPYKIITRRGVGYFLEKLS' A
#
# COMPACT_ATOMS: atom_id res chain seq x y z
N MET A 1 -11.72 -3.47 -5.03
CA MET A 1 -10.83 -2.42 -4.51
C MET A 1 -11.35 -1.06 -4.96
N THR A 2 -11.13 0.00 -4.19
CA THR A 2 -11.33 1.39 -4.66
C THR A 2 -10.20 1.80 -5.60
N LYS A 3 -10.35 2.93 -6.30
CA LYS A 3 -9.29 3.49 -7.16
C LYS A 3 -7.97 3.66 -6.41
N ASN A 4 -8.02 4.25 -5.23
CA ASN A 4 -6.84 4.52 -4.40
C ASN A 4 -6.16 3.22 -3.91
N GLU A 5 -6.95 2.25 -3.43
CA GLU A 5 -6.41 0.96 -3.02
C GLU A 5 -5.74 0.22 -4.19
N TYR A 6 -6.37 0.27 -5.38
CA TYR A 6 -5.81 -0.33 -6.58
C TYR A 6 -4.50 0.35 -6.99
N LEU A 7 -4.42 1.68 -6.93
CA LEU A 7 -3.20 2.42 -7.28
C LEU A 7 -2.05 2.10 -6.32
N VAL A 8 -2.31 2.06 -5.01
CA VAL A 8 -1.29 1.68 -4.02
C VAL A 8 -0.86 0.22 -4.24
N TYR A 9 -1.80 -0.70 -4.42
CA TYR A 9 -1.47 -2.09 -4.70
C TYR A 9 -0.69 -2.26 -5.99
N LYS A 10 -1.07 -1.56 -7.06
CA LYS A 10 -0.37 -1.55 -8.35
C LYS A 10 1.08 -1.10 -8.17
N GLU A 11 1.34 -0.08 -7.35
CA GLU A 11 2.71 0.37 -7.09
C GLU A 11 3.53 -0.70 -6.38
N LEU A 12 2.98 -1.32 -5.34
CA LEU A 12 3.61 -2.44 -4.62
C LEU A 12 3.84 -3.67 -5.52
N TYR A 13 2.98 -3.88 -6.51
CA TYR A 13 3.03 -5.02 -7.41
C TYR A 13 4.02 -4.83 -8.57
N LYS A 14 4.42 -3.60 -8.90
CA LYS A 14 5.39 -3.35 -9.99
C LYS A 14 6.71 -4.11 -9.74
N ASN A 15 7.22 -4.03 -8.51
CA ASN A 15 8.42 -4.73 -8.09
C ASN A 15 8.15 -5.44 -6.74
N PRO A 16 7.59 -6.66 -6.74
CA PRO A 16 7.39 -7.42 -5.52
C PRO A 16 8.74 -7.63 -4.80
N GLY A 17 8.78 -7.39 -3.50
CA GLY A 17 9.99 -7.38 -2.67
C GLY A 17 10.58 -5.98 -2.45
N ASP A 18 10.32 -5.02 -3.34
CA ASP A 18 10.84 -3.65 -3.19
C ASP A 18 10.01 -2.84 -2.20
N LEU A 19 10.71 -2.00 -1.43
CA LEU A 19 10.10 -1.13 -0.46
C LEU A 19 9.51 0.12 -1.13
N VAL A 20 8.21 0.28 -1.04
CA VAL A 20 7.51 1.53 -1.37
C VAL A 20 7.41 2.37 -0.10
N ASN A 21 8.04 3.54 -0.09
CA ASN A 21 8.07 4.43 1.06
C ASN A 21 6.70 5.09 1.32
N LYS A 22 6.54 5.61 2.54
CA LYS A 22 5.32 6.31 2.95
C LYS A 22 5.04 7.56 2.11
N GLU A 23 6.07 8.30 1.69
CA GLU A 23 5.86 9.48 0.84
C GLU A 23 5.19 9.10 -0.49
N THR A 24 5.64 8.02 -1.14
CA THR A 24 5.06 7.54 -2.40
C THR A 24 3.61 7.12 -2.20
N VAL A 25 3.30 6.37 -1.14
CA VAL A 25 1.92 5.98 -0.82
C VAL A 25 1.06 7.22 -0.56
N SER A 26 1.56 8.21 0.17
CA SER A 26 0.87 9.48 0.41
C SER A 26 0.56 10.22 -0.89
N CYS A 27 1.54 10.35 -1.79
CA CYS A 27 1.35 10.98 -3.12
C CYS A 27 0.31 10.25 -3.98
N ILE A 28 0.24 8.92 -3.90
CA ILE A 28 -0.79 8.13 -4.62
C ILE A 28 -2.18 8.39 -4.05
N LEU A 29 -2.30 8.48 -2.72
CA LEU A 29 -3.57 8.64 -2.04
C LEU A 29 -4.13 10.06 -2.12
N SER A 30 -3.26 11.06 -2.20
CA SER A 30 -3.66 12.46 -2.38
C SER A 30 -2.70 13.21 -3.32
N PRO A 31 -2.80 12.99 -4.65
CA PRO A 31 -1.92 13.61 -5.63
C PRO A 31 -2.08 15.13 -5.74
N GLU A 32 -3.24 15.66 -5.33
CA GLU A 32 -3.57 17.10 -5.40
C GLU A 32 -3.24 17.86 -4.11
N SER A 33 -2.79 17.16 -3.06
CA SER A 33 -2.42 17.78 -1.78
C SER A 33 -0.94 18.13 -1.77
N GLU A 34 -0.59 19.22 -2.45
CA GLU A 34 0.72 19.85 -2.29
C GLU A 34 0.91 20.24 -0.81
N GLY A 35 1.69 19.46 -0.07
CA GLY A 35 2.14 19.78 1.29
C GLY A 35 1.23 19.39 2.46
N LEU A 36 -0.04 18.99 2.24
CA LEU A 36 -0.93 18.55 3.34
C LEU A 36 -0.76 17.07 3.71
N GLY A 37 -0.26 16.24 2.78
CA GLY A 37 0.03 14.83 3.01
C GLY A 37 -1.19 13.97 3.38
N VAL A 38 -1.03 12.66 3.32
CA VAL A 38 -1.97 11.70 3.91
C VAL A 38 -1.42 11.26 5.24
N SER A 39 -2.25 11.27 6.28
CA SER A 39 -1.80 10.83 7.61
C SER A 39 -1.36 9.37 7.60
N ASP A 40 -0.40 9.03 8.45
CA ASP A 40 0.03 7.65 8.69
C ASP A 40 -1.15 6.71 8.96
N MET A 41 -2.13 7.18 9.73
CA MET A 41 -3.34 6.43 10.04
C MET A 41 -4.17 6.12 8.80
N ALA A 42 -4.32 7.08 7.87
CA ALA A 42 -5.07 6.87 6.63
C ALA A 42 -4.35 5.93 5.66
N MET A 43 -3.00 5.98 5.62
CA MET A 43 -2.19 5.00 4.90
C MET A 43 -2.38 3.60 5.47
N ASP A 44 -2.24 3.44 6.79
CA ASP A 44 -2.39 2.16 7.47
C ASP A 44 -3.81 1.57 7.31
N GLN A 45 -4.86 2.39 7.37
CA GLN A 45 -6.23 1.96 7.08
C GLN A 45 -6.39 1.49 5.62
N THR A 46 -5.74 2.17 4.67
CA THR A 46 -5.79 1.76 3.27
C THR A 46 -5.05 0.45 3.05
N ILE A 47 -3.87 0.29 3.62
CA ILE A 47 -3.10 -0.96 3.57
C ILE A 47 -3.88 -2.11 4.24
N LYS A 48 -4.53 -1.87 5.37
CA LYS A 48 -5.41 -2.85 6.03
C LYS A 48 -6.52 -3.32 5.09
N ARG A 49 -7.26 -2.40 4.48
CA ARG A 49 -8.34 -2.74 3.52
C ARG A 49 -7.82 -3.54 2.32
N ILE A 50 -6.60 -3.26 1.86
CA ILE A 50 -5.97 -4.04 0.79
C ILE A 50 -5.66 -5.46 1.28
N ARG A 51 -5.05 -5.61 2.46
CA ARG A 51 -4.76 -6.93 3.06
C ARG A 51 -6.02 -7.78 3.20
N ASP A 52 -7.08 -7.22 3.76
CA ASP A 52 -8.35 -7.93 3.95
C ASP A 52 -8.91 -8.45 2.62
N LYS A 53 -8.74 -7.68 1.53
CA LYS A 53 -9.16 -8.08 0.18
C LYS A 53 -8.26 -9.17 -0.40
N LEU A 54 -6.94 -9.07 -0.23
CA LEU A 54 -6.00 -10.11 -0.68
C LEU A 54 -6.25 -11.44 0.05
N GLU A 55 -6.54 -11.38 1.34
CA GLU A 55 -6.90 -12.54 2.15
C GLU A 55 -8.21 -13.18 1.68
N SER A 56 -9.25 -12.38 1.42
CA SER A 56 -10.55 -12.88 0.95
C SER A 56 -10.48 -13.67 -0.36
N ILE A 57 -9.50 -13.39 -1.21
CA ILE A 57 -9.29 -14.07 -2.50
C ILE A 57 -8.18 -15.13 -2.44
N LYS A 58 -7.64 -15.42 -1.25
CA LYS A 58 -6.48 -16.31 -1.06
C LYS A 58 -5.32 -15.97 -1.99
N SER A 59 -5.02 -14.67 -2.10
CA SER A 59 -3.92 -14.18 -2.93
C SER A 59 -2.61 -14.86 -2.54
N PRO A 60 -1.75 -15.25 -3.50
CA PRO A 60 -0.40 -15.73 -3.21
C PRO A 60 0.53 -14.60 -2.76
N TYR A 61 0.02 -13.38 -2.57
CA TYR A 61 0.78 -12.21 -2.15
C TYR A 61 0.25 -11.63 -0.86
N LYS A 62 1.16 -11.13 -0.02
CA LYS A 62 0.89 -10.42 1.23
C LYS A 62 1.63 -9.08 1.27
N ILE A 63 0.99 -8.05 1.82
CA ILE A 63 1.66 -6.77 2.07
C ILE A 63 2.32 -6.78 3.45
N ILE A 64 3.63 -6.56 3.49
CA ILE A 64 4.42 -6.45 4.71
C ILE A 64 4.68 -4.98 5.03
N THR A 65 4.56 -4.60 6.30
CA THR A 65 4.89 -3.25 6.78
C THR A 65 6.31 -3.24 7.34
N ARG A 66 7.14 -2.33 6.83
CA ARG A 66 8.41 -1.97 7.46
C ARG A 66 8.20 -0.69 8.27
N ARG A 67 8.07 -0.85 9.60
CA ARG A 67 7.71 0.23 10.53
C ARG A 67 8.60 1.47 10.31
N GLY A 68 7.97 2.63 10.21
CA GLY A 68 8.66 3.91 10.01
C GLY A 68 9.19 4.16 8.59
N VAL A 69 9.11 3.18 7.67
CA VAL A 69 9.69 3.33 6.33
C VAL A 69 8.65 3.19 5.23
N GLY A 70 7.85 2.12 5.24
CA GLY A 70 6.90 1.87 4.16
C GLY A 70 6.36 0.45 4.11
N TYR A 71 6.03 0.01 2.90
CA TYR A 71 5.34 -1.25 2.63
C TYR A 71 5.96 -1.96 1.43
N PHE A 72 5.92 -3.28 1.41
CA PHE A 72 6.33 -4.08 0.25
C PHE A 72 5.41 -5.29 0.07
N LEU A 73 5.38 -5.83 -1.14
CA LEU A 73 4.63 -7.04 -1.46
C LEU A 73 5.55 -8.25 -1.41
N GLU A 74 5.13 -9.30 -0.72
CA GLU A 74 5.87 -10.56 -0.62
C GLU A 74 5.00 -11.70 -1.17
N LYS A 75 5.62 -12.66 -1.86
CA LYS A 75 4.95 -13.87 -2.32
C LYS A 75 4.98 -14.93 -1.21
N LEU A 76 3.82 -15.47 -0.87
CA LEU A 76 3.69 -16.59 0.04
C LEU A 76 4.28 -17.83 -0.64
N SER A 77 5.27 -18.44 0.01
CA SER A 77 5.94 -19.68 -0.43
C SER A 77 5.16 -20.91 -0.03
#